data_AF-A0A7S3WHT3-F1
#
_entry.id   AF-A0A7S3WHT3-F1
#
_cell.length_a   1.000
_cell.length_b   1.000
_cell.length_c   1.000
_cell.angle_alpha   90.00
_cell.angle_beta   90.00
_cell.angle_gamma   90.00
#
_symmetry.space_group_name_H-M   'P 1'
#
loop_
_entity.id
_entity.type
_entity.pdbx_description
1 polymer ?
#
loop_
_entity_poly.entity_id
_entity_poly.type
_entity_poly.pdbx_seq_one_letter_code
_entity_poly.pdbx_strand_id
1 'polypeptide(L)'
;AARERGSFHSERLREFGQWVSARRYSYIIDGANVAYRLQNFSGGQFSYKQVQMIMDVVESRTGQPPLLVLPIAYVTGTRVPNHTQKKRSGPTKQSLPRTPSDESIVRRWRQSPHLWTVPDGADDDWYWMLATLVCNGGAESTTLVVTNDGMRDHASAAVLQQHQAIFRRWAQRHVAKFDFTHAWTEDVVAPQVTITDPPPLAICSQATRAGDGRAWHLPKG
;
A
#
# COMPACT_ATOMS: atom_id res chain seq x y z
N ALA A 1 -7.91 4.41 -28.74
CA ALA A 1 -8.39 4.75 -27.39
C ALA A 1 -8.12 3.68 -26.33
N ALA A 2 -8.86 2.56 -26.25
CA ALA A 2 -8.69 1.59 -25.15
C ALA A 2 -7.35 0.81 -25.20
N ARG A 3 -6.94 0.36 -26.39
CA ARG A 3 -5.63 -0.31 -26.60
C ARG A 3 -4.44 0.62 -26.32
N GLU A 4 -4.55 1.89 -26.72
CA GLU A 4 -3.51 2.92 -26.45
C GLU A 4 -3.39 3.23 -24.96
N ARG A 5 -4.53 3.35 -24.24
CA ARG A 5 -4.52 3.53 -22.77
C ARG A 5 -3.89 2.33 -22.06
N GLY A 6 -4.21 1.11 -22.47
CA GLY A 6 -3.58 -0.10 -21.93
C GLY A 6 -2.07 -0.18 -22.21
N SER A 7 -1.64 0.23 -23.40
CA SER A 7 -0.22 0.34 -23.75
C SER A 7 0.51 1.34 -22.86
N PHE A 8 -0.08 2.53 -22.65
CA PHE A 8 0.47 3.56 -21.79
C PHE A 8 0.61 3.09 -20.33
N HIS A 9 -0.42 2.47 -19.76
CA HIS A 9 -0.36 1.97 -18.37
C HIS A 9 0.70 0.86 -18.21
N SER A 10 0.84 0.00 -19.23
CA SER A 10 1.85 -1.06 -19.24
C SER A 10 3.28 -0.51 -19.34
N GLU A 11 3.49 0.52 -20.15
CA GLU A 11 4.77 1.22 -20.27
C GLU A 11 5.15 1.92 -18.95
N ARG A 12 4.20 2.65 -18.35
CA ARG A 12 4.41 3.32 -17.05
C ARG A 12 4.72 2.33 -15.92
N LEU A 13 4.08 1.17 -15.90
CA LEU A 13 4.39 0.11 -14.94
C LEU A 13 5.80 -0.47 -15.16
N ARG A 14 6.22 -0.62 -16.42
CA ARG A 14 7.58 -1.06 -16.77
C ARG A 14 8.63 -0.05 -16.33
N GLU A 15 8.42 1.23 -16.63
CA GLU A 15 9.29 2.32 -16.19
C GLU A 15 9.41 2.35 -14.67
N PHE A 16 8.29 2.19 -13.97
CA PHE A 16 8.28 2.07 -12.52
C PHE A 16 9.13 0.88 -12.04
N GLY A 17 8.95 -0.30 -12.62
CA GLY A 17 9.72 -1.50 -12.26
C GLY A 17 11.24 -1.31 -12.45
N GLN A 18 11.65 -0.67 -13.54
CA GLN A 18 13.05 -0.31 -13.78
C GLN A 18 13.54 0.72 -12.76
N TRP A 19 12.73 1.73 -12.48
CA TRP A 19 13.05 2.78 -11.51
C TRP A 19 13.20 2.22 -10.09
N VAL A 20 12.30 1.35 -9.63
CA VAL A 20 12.29 0.84 -8.25
C VAL A 20 13.30 -0.29 -8.04
N SER A 21 13.63 -1.07 -9.07
CA SER A 21 14.62 -2.16 -8.96
C SER A 21 16.05 -1.65 -8.73
N ALA A 22 16.36 -0.44 -9.20
CA ALA A 22 17.63 0.25 -8.92
C ALA A 22 17.68 0.89 -7.52
N ARG A 23 16.62 0.77 -6.72
CA ARG A 23 16.48 1.38 -5.39
C ARG A 23 16.30 0.29 -4.34
N ARG A 24 16.56 0.65 -3.07
CA ARG A 24 16.38 -0.24 -1.92
C ARG A 24 15.38 0.39 -0.97
N TYR A 25 14.25 -0.29 -0.78
CA TYR A 25 13.23 0.08 0.19
C TYR A 25 12.92 -1.12 1.07
N SER A 26 12.95 -0.93 2.38
CA SER A 26 12.48 -1.95 3.33
C SER A 26 10.95 -2.02 3.36
N TYR A 27 10.29 -0.89 3.11
CA TYR A 27 8.84 -0.77 3.10
C TYR A 27 8.34 0.05 1.92
N ILE A 28 7.23 -0.42 1.36
CA ILE A 28 6.36 0.26 0.40
C ILE A 28 5.06 0.59 1.12
N ILE A 29 4.50 1.78 0.91
CA ILE A 29 3.23 2.20 1.49
C ILE A 29 2.18 2.25 0.39
N ASP A 30 1.10 1.48 0.57
CA ASP A 30 -0.14 1.66 -0.16
C ASP A 30 -0.87 2.89 0.41
N GLY A 31 -0.60 4.05 -0.21
CA GLY A 31 -1.02 5.33 0.33
C GLY A 31 -2.55 5.49 0.37
N ALA A 32 -3.26 4.95 -0.61
CA ALA A 32 -4.72 5.06 -0.66
C ALA A 32 -5.38 4.22 0.44
N ASN A 33 -4.95 2.97 0.62
CA ASN A 33 -5.47 2.11 1.68
C ASN A 33 -5.22 2.68 3.09
N VAL A 34 -4.01 3.24 3.30
CA VAL A 34 -3.66 3.90 4.57
C VAL A 34 -4.51 5.14 4.82
N ALA A 35 -4.69 5.99 3.81
CA ALA A 35 -5.44 7.23 3.96
C ALA A 35 -6.92 7.01 4.30
N TYR A 36 -7.53 5.94 3.80
CA TYR A 36 -8.95 5.64 4.04
C TYR A 36 -9.20 4.72 5.24
N ARG A 37 -8.16 4.22 5.91
CA ARG A 37 -8.34 3.40 7.12
C ARG A 37 -9.11 4.18 8.17
N LEU A 38 -10.20 3.58 8.67
CA LEU A 38 -11.14 4.17 9.65
C LEU A 38 -11.90 5.42 9.16
N GLN A 39 -11.88 5.76 7.87
CA GLN A 39 -12.56 6.94 7.34
C GLN A 39 -14.02 6.68 6.88
N ASN A 40 -14.60 5.52 7.22
CA ASN A 40 -15.97 5.14 6.84
C ASN A 40 -17.04 5.70 7.81
N PHE A 41 -16.89 6.95 8.23
CA PHE A 41 -17.84 7.65 9.10
C PHE A 41 -18.40 8.90 8.40
N SER A 42 -19.41 9.54 8.99
CA SER A 42 -19.99 10.77 8.44
C SER A 42 -18.94 11.90 8.40
N GLY A 43 -18.61 12.37 7.21
CA GLY A 43 -17.56 13.38 7.01
C GLY A 43 -16.15 12.81 6.85
N GLY A 44 -15.97 11.48 6.90
CA GLY A 44 -14.68 10.85 6.63
C GLY A 44 -14.20 11.08 5.20
N GLN A 45 -12.89 11.20 5.04
CA GLN A 45 -12.25 11.58 3.78
C GLN A 45 -10.83 11.00 3.69
N PHE A 46 -10.15 11.23 2.56
CA PHE A 46 -8.74 10.85 2.42
C PHE A 46 -7.88 11.58 3.46
N SER A 47 -7.20 10.85 4.35
CA SER A 47 -6.37 11.45 5.39
C SER A 47 -4.88 11.45 5.03
N TYR A 48 -4.36 12.60 4.58
CA TYR A 48 -2.93 12.80 4.33
C TYR A 48 -2.08 12.60 5.59
N LYS A 49 -2.61 13.01 6.74
CA LYS A 49 -1.93 12.86 8.02
C LYS A 49 -1.77 11.39 8.42
N GLN A 50 -2.76 10.53 8.17
CA GLN A 50 -2.62 9.08 8.40
C GLN A 50 -1.48 8.47 7.59
N VAL A 51 -1.37 8.83 6.32
CA VAL A 51 -0.25 8.39 5.46
C VAL A 51 1.08 8.89 6.02
N GLN A 52 1.18 10.17 6.37
CA GLN A 52 2.40 10.73 6.95
C GLN A 52 2.79 10.02 8.26
N MET A 53 1.84 9.74 9.15
CA MET A 53 2.12 9.03 10.40
C MET A 53 2.68 7.62 10.17
N ILE A 54 2.18 6.88 9.17
CA ILE A 54 2.75 5.59 8.77
C ILE A 54 4.17 5.76 8.24
N MET A 55 4.41 6.76 7.38
CA MET A 55 5.76 7.03 6.86
C MET A 55 6.74 7.36 7.98
N ASP A 56 6.35 8.23 8.92
CA ASP A 56 7.17 8.65 10.06
C ASP A 56 7.53 7.46 10.97
N VAL A 57 6.58 6.56 11.22
CA VAL A 57 6.81 5.36 12.03
C VAL A 57 7.76 4.40 11.33
N VAL A 58 7.62 4.20 10.03
CA VAL A 58 8.52 3.33 9.26
C VAL A 58 9.93 3.91 9.20
N GLU A 59 10.06 5.20 8.95
CA GLU A 59 11.36 5.88 8.94
C GLU A 59 12.03 5.80 10.32
N SER A 60 11.27 5.97 11.40
CA SER A 60 11.77 5.83 12.77
C SER A 60 12.22 4.39 13.09
N ARG A 61 11.54 3.37 12.57
CA ARG A 61 11.88 1.94 12.79
C ARG A 61 13.11 1.49 12.02
N THR A 62 13.30 2.03 10.81
CA THR A 62 14.29 1.53 9.86
C THR A 62 15.47 2.46 9.64
N GLY A 63 15.36 3.72 10.07
CA GLY A 63 16.31 4.79 9.76
C GLY A 63 16.30 5.21 8.28
N GLN A 64 15.31 4.78 7.49
CA GLN A 64 15.19 5.09 6.06
C GLN A 64 13.72 5.38 5.68
N PRO A 65 13.46 6.34 4.80
CA PRO A 65 12.11 6.64 4.35
C PRO A 65 11.55 5.49 3.48
N PRO A 66 10.26 5.13 3.64
CA PRO A 66 9.62 4.15 2.76
C PRO A 66 9.28 4.75 1.39
N LEU A 67 9.01 3.88 0.41
CA LEU A 67 8.40 4.31 -0.85
C LEU A 67 6.90 4.51 -0.66
N LEU A 68 6.41 5.73 -0.86
CA LEU A 68 4.97 6.02 -0.96
C LEU A 68 4.50 5.80 -2.41
N VAL A 69 3.56 4.88 -2.61
CA VAL A 69 2.84 4.70 -3.88
C VAL A 69 1.44 5.28 -3.74
N LEU A 70 1.06 6.18 -4.64
CA LEU A 70 -0.23 6.85 -4.56
C LEU A 70 -0.75 7.28 -5.95
N PRO A 71 -2.04 7.16 -6.26
CA PRO A 71 -2.59 7.69 -7.51
C PRO A 71 -2.38 9.19 -7.65
N ILE A 72 -2.08 9.63 -8.88
CA ILE A 72 -1.71 11.02 -9.19
C ILE A 72 -2.81 12.02 -8.79
N ALA A 73 -4.08 11.60 -8.83
CA ALA A 73 -5.23 12.42 -8.42
C ALA A 73 -5.15 12.89 -6.96
N TYR A 74 -4.52 12.12 -6.08
CA TYR A 74 -4.31 12.51 -4.68
C TYR A 74 -3.12 13.46 -4.51
N VAL A 75 -2.29 13.62 -5.54
CA VAL A 75 -1.06 14.44 -5.46
C VAL A 75 -1.19 15.73 -6.23
N THR A 76 -1.73 15.79 -7.44
CA THR A 76 -1.59 16.97 -8.34
C THR A 76 -2.70 18.03 -8.27
N GLY A 77 -3.94 17.66 -7.93
CA GLY A 77 -5.08 18.59 -7.86
C GLY A 77 -5.20 19.35 -6.54
N THR A 78 -6.12 20.31 -6.44
CA THR A 78 -6.55 20.92 -5.16
C THR A 78 -7.79 20.25 -4.57
N ARG A 79 -8.44 19.39 -5.37
CA ARG A 79 -9.59 18.58 -4.97
C ARG A 79 -9.20 17.11 -4.99
N VAL A 80 -9.58 16.41 -3.92
CA VAL A 80 -9.20 15.03 -3.64
C VAL A 80 -10.41 14.14 -3.84
N PRO A 81 -10.31 13.05 -4.63
CA PRO A 81 -11.38 12.07 -4.71
C PRO A 81 -11.78 11.57 -3.33
N ASN A 82 -13.09 11.45 -3.05
CA ASN A 82 -13.59 10.85 -1.83
C ASN A 82 -14.30 9.52 -2.12
N HIS A 83 -13.80 8.44 -1.52
CA HIS A 83 -14.33 7.08 -1.69
C HIS A 83 -15.02 6.53 -0.44
N THR A 84 -15.17 7.34 0.62
CA THR A 84 -15.79 6.91 1.89
C THR A 84 -17.32 6.79 1.82
N GLN A 85 -17.96 7.48 0.86
CA GLN A 85 -19.41 7.47 0.70
C GLN A 85 -19.85 6.65 -0.52
N LYS A 86 -20.82 5.76 -0.31
CA LYS A 86 -21.50 5.06 -1.41
C LYS A 86 -22.33 6.06 -2.22
N LYS A 87 -22.33 5.92 -3.55
CA LYS A 87 -23.20 6.70 -4.45
C LYS A 87 -24.67 6.54 -4.03
N ARG A 88 -25.23 7.52 -3.32
CA ARG A 88 -26.69 7.69 -3.25
C ARG A 88 -27.09 8.45 -4.51
N SER A 89 -27.36 7.70 -5.59
CA SER A 89 -28.01 8.19 -6.82
C SER A 89 -27.59 9.61 -7.27
N GLY A 90 -26.48 9.73 -8.01
CA GLY A 90 -26.05 10.99 -8.62
C GLY A 90 -24.74 10.86 -9.42
N PRO A 91 -24.47 11.74 -10.41
CA PRO A 91 -23.37 11.57 -11.36
C PRO A 91 -22.00 12.08 -10.88
N THR A 92 -21.86 12.61 -9.67
CA THR A 92 -20.59 13.23 -9.23
C THR A 92 -19.85 12.35 -8.23
N LYS A 93 -18.64 11.89 -8.60
CA LYS A 93 -17.62 11.48 -7.63
C LYS A 93 -17.39 12.69 -6.72
N GLN A 94 -17.76 12.59 -5.44
CA GLN A 94 -17.51 13.67 -4.50
C GLN A 94 -15.99 13.87 -4.42
N SER A 95 -15.54 15.09 -4.68
CA SER A 95 -14.17 15.50 -4.44
C SER A 95 -14.19 16.61 -3.41
N LEU A 96 -13.26 16.62 -2.47
CA LEU A 96 -13.18 17.60 -1.39
C LEU A 96 -11.92 18.44 -1.54
N PRO A 97 -11.95 19.75 -1.23
CA PRO A 97 -10.74 20.57 -1.27
C PRO A 97 -9.74 20.09 -0.21
N ARG A 98 -8.44 20.23 -0.48
CA ARG A 98 -7.39 20.05 0.53
C ARG A 98 -7.41 21.18 1.55
N THR A 99 -7.09 20.84 2.80
CA THR A 99 -6.82 21.86 3.83
C THR A 99 -5.41 22.44 3.66
N PRO A 100 -5.08 23.59 4.28
CA PRO A 100 -3.70 24.09 4.29
C PRO A 100 -2.69 23.10 4.89
N SER A 101 -3.13 22.30 5.86
CA SER A 101 -2.32 21.23 6.46
C SER A 101 -2.03 20.14 5.43
N ASP A 102 -3.04 19.68 4.69
CA ASP A 102 -2.88 18.70 3.61
C ASP A 102 -1.92 19.20 2.52
N GLU A 103 -2.08 20.45 2.08
CA GLU A 103 -1.20 21.04 1.06
C GLU A 103 0.26 21.09 1.51
N SER A 104 0.52 21.35 2.81
CA SER A 104 1.88 21.32 3.36
C SER A 104 2.51 19.91 3.29
N ILE A 105 1.73 18.87 3.58
CA ILE A 105 2.16 17.47 3.51
C ILE A 105 2.44 17.10 2.05
N VAL A 106 1.51 17.37 1.14
CA VAL A 106 1.66 17.06 -0.29
C VAL A 106 2.86 17.79 -0.90
N ARG A 107 3.11 19.05 -0.51
CA ARG A 107 4.28 19.79 -0.97
C ARG A 107 5.58 19.08 -0.60
N ARG A 108 5.70 18.57 0.62
CA ARG A 108 6.85 17.78 1.06
C ARG A 108 6.98 16.48 0.27
N TRP A 109 5.89 15.76 0.07
CA TRP A 109 5.91 14.51 -0.71
C TRP A 109 6.36 14.73 -2.16
N ARG A 110 5.89 15.80 -2.82
CA ARG A 110 6.29 16.15 -4.20
C ARG A 110 7.77 16.48 -4.32
N GLN A 111 8.42 16.94 -3.25
CA GLN A 111 9.85 17.24 -3.20
C GLN A 111 10.70 16.03 -2.80
N SER A 112 10.07 14.97 -2.27
CA SER A 112 10.74 13.76 -1.84
C SER A 112 10.99 12.82 -3.01
N PRO A 113 12.18 12.19 -3.11
CA PRO A 113 12.45 11.15 -4.10
C PRO A 113 11.76 9.81 -3.77
N HIS A 114 11.04 9.74 -2.64
CA HIS A 114 10.40 8.54 -2.12
C HIS A 114 8.89 8.50 -2.39
N LEU A 115 8.41 9.28 -3.37
CA LEU A 115 7.04 9.23 -3.86
C LEU A 115 7.02 8.70 -5.30
N TRP A 116 6.15 7.72 -5.57
CA TRP A 116 5.75 7.38 -6.93
C TRP A 116 4.27 7.67 -7.15
N THR A 117 3.97 8.50 -8.15
CA THR A 117 2.58 8.78 -8.55
C THR A 117 2.10 7.84 -9.65
N VAL A 118 1.05 7.08 -9.35
CA VAL A 118 0.42 6.17 -10.32
C VAL A 118 -0.43 6.98 -11.31
N PRO A 119 -0.28 6.78 -12.63
CA PRO A 119 -1.04 7.53 -13.63
C PRO A 119 -2.56 7.39 -13.48
N ASP A 120 -3.31 8.40 -13.93
CA ASP A 120 -4.77 8.35 -13.85
C ASP A 120 -5.34 7.15 -14.63
N GLY A 121 -6.35 6.52 -14.02
CA GLY A 121 -6.98 5.31 -14.53
C GLY A 121 -6.12 4.04 -14.49
N ALA A 122 -4.87 4.10 -14.03
CA ALA A 122 -4.10 2.90 -13.70
C ALA A 122 -4.45 2.42 -12.29
N ASP A 123 -4.39 1.12 -12.11
CA ASP A 123 -4.58 0.46 -10.81
C ASP A 123 -3.25 0.50 -10.04
N ASP A 124 -3.26 1.17 -8.89
CA ASP A 124 -2.09 1.34 -8.03
C ASP A 124 -1.63 0.05 -7.36
N ASP A 125 -2.50 -0.97 -7.29
CA ASP A 125 -2.17 -2.29 -6.75
C ASP A 125 -0.98 -2.92 -7.46
N TRP A 126 -0.95 -2.84 -8.79
CA TRP A 126 0.14 -3.38 -9.58
C TRP A 126 1.48 -2.72 -9.26
N TYR A 127 1.49 -1.45 -8.88
CA TYR A 127 2.72 -0.72 -8.60
C TYR A 127 3.29 -1.17 -7.25
N TRP A 128 2.53 -1.06 -6.16
CA TRP A 128 3.08 -1.47 -4.87
C TRP A 128 3.35 -2.98 -4.81
N MET A 129 2.57 -3.83 -5.51
CA MET A 129 2.88 -5.25 -5.64
C MET A 129 4.20 -5.48 -6.37
N LEU A 130 4.35 -4.89 -7.57
CA LEU A 130 5.57 -5.03 -8.36
C LEU A 130 6.79 -4.57 -7.57
N ALA A 131 6.66 -3.46 -6.82
CA ALA A 131 7.72 -2.94 -5.95
C ALA A 131 8.20 -3.99 -4.95
N THR A 132 7.31 -4.75 -4.30
CA THR A 132 7.75 -5.81 -3.36
C THR A 132 8.49 -6.96 -4.02
N LEU A 133 8.27 -7.19 -5.32
CA LEU A 133 8.88 -8.29 -6.08
C LEU A 133 10.24 -7.92 -6.66
N VAL A 134 10.37 -6.69 -7.16
CA VAL A 134 11.58 -6.25 -7.90
C VAL A 134 12.50 -5.37 -7.09
N CYS A 135 12.01 -4.77 -6.00
CA CYS A 135 12.87 -3.99 -5.11
C CYS A 135 13.74 -4.95 -4.29
N ASN A 136 15.05 -4.81 -4.42
CA ASN A 136 16.02 -5.59 -3.68
C ASN A 136 16.12 -5.05 -2.24
N GLY A 137 15.29 -5.56 -1.34
CA GLY A 137 15.31 -5.19 0.07
C GLY A 137 16.68 -5.40 0.75
N GLY A 138 17.57 -6.22 0.17
CA GLY A 138 18.82 -6.68 0.79
C GLY A 138 19.25 -7.99 0.12
N ALA A 139 20.49 -8.43 0.34
CA ALA A 139 20.79 -9.87 0.22
C ALA A 139 20.14 -10.67 1.37
N GLU A 140 19.71 -9.98 2.44
CA GLU A 140 19.22 -10.57 3.70
C GLU A 140 17.85 -10.06 4.17
N SER A 141 17.28 -9.01 3.54
CA SER A 141 16.01 -8.40 3.97
C SER A 141 14.99 -8.35 2.84
N THR A 142 13.75 -8.69 3.20
CA THR A 142 12.61 -8.67 2.29
C THR A 142 11.91 -7.34 2.34
N THR A 143 11.57 -6.82 1.16
CA THR A 143 10.72 -5.65 1.01
C THR A 143 9.29 -5.97 1.47
N LEU A 144 8.78 -5.20 2.42
CA LEU A 144 7.42 -5.28 2.93
C LEU A 144 6.53 -4.23 2.27
N VAL A 145 5.23 -4.49 2.20
CA VAL A 145 4.20 -3.50 1.84
C VAL A 145 3.24 -3.31 2.99
N VAL A 146 3.02 -2.05 3.38
CA VAL A 146 2.03 -1.67 4.39
C VAL A 146 0.69 -1.51 3.70
N THR A 147 -0.17 -2.51 3.82
CA THR A 147 -1.55 -2.48 3.29
C THR A 147 -2.46 -3.43 4.06
N ASN A 148 -3.70 -2.99 4.29
CA ASN A 148 -4.77 -3.83 4.81
C ASN A 148 -5.62 -4.44 3.69
N ASP A 149 -5.38 -4.07 2.44
CA ASP A 149 -6.12 -4.64 1.32
C ASP A 149 -5.91 -6.16 1.25
N GLY A 150 -7.01 -6.86 0.97
CA GLY A 150 -7.02 -8.31 0.72
C GLY A 150 -6.96 -8.65 -0.77
N MET A 151 -7.04 -7.63 -1.63
CA MET A 151 -7.10 -7.68 -3.09
C MET A 151 -8.17 -8.63 -3.64
N ARG A 152 -9.25 -8.83 -2.88
CA ARG A 152 -10.29 -9.82 -3.21
C ARG A 152 -11.29 -9.32 -4.25
N ASP A 153 -11.44 -8.00 -4.35
CA ASP A 153 -12.57 -7.35 -5.01
C ASP A 153 -12.15 -6.44 -6.19
N HIS A 154 -10.86 -6.40 -6.53
CA HIS A 154 -10.30 -5.54 -7.58
C HIS A 154 -10.43 -6.13 -8.98
N ALA A 155 -10.24 -5.33 -10.04
CA ALA A 155 -10.28 -5.82 -11.43
C ALA A 155 -9.22 -6.91 -11.70
N SER A 156 -8.13 -6.90 -10.93
CA SER A 156 -7.08 -7.93 -10.87
C SER A 156 -7.52 -9.22 -10.17
N ALA A 157 -8.65 -9.22 -9.45
CA ALA A 157 -9.14 -10.37 -8.69
C ALA A 157 -9.35 -11.60 -9.57
N ALA A 158 -9.71 -11.47 -10.85
CA ALA A 158 -9.83 -12.64 -11.74
C ALA A 158 -8.49 -13.37 -11.93
N VAL A 159 -7.40 -12.63 -12.15
CA VAL A 159 -6.04 -13.20 -12.30
C VAL A 159 -5.54 -13.73 -10.97
N LEU A 160 -5.75 -12.99 -9.89
CA LEU A 160 -5.34 -13.39 -8.55
C LEU A 160 -6.16 -14.56 -8.00
N GLN A 161 -7.42 -14.69 -8.39
CA GLN A 161 -8.29 -15.82 -8.06
C GLN A 161 -7.82 -17.11 -8.73
N GLN A 162 -7.33 -17.04 -9.97
CA GLN A 162 -6.71 -18.18 -10.63
C GLN A 162 -5.42 -18.65 -9.93
N HIS A 163 -4.73 -17.73 -9.22
CA HIS A 163 -3.45 -17.99 -8.55
C HIS A 163 -3.49 -17.72 -7.02
N GLN A 164 -4.64 -17.95 -6.36
CA GLN A 164 -4.81 -17.57 -4.94
C GLN A 164 -3.75 -18.15 -4.01
N ALA A 165 -3.29 -19.38 -4.26
CA ALA A 165 -2.28 -20.01 -3.41
C ALA A 165 -0.94 -19.26 -3.46
N ILE A 166 -0.52 -18.80 -4.64
CA ILE A 166 0.72 -18.03 -4.84
C ILE A 166 0.56 -16.66 -4.19
N PHE A 167 -0.57 -16.00 -4.45
CA PHE A 167 -0.88 -14.71 -3.87
C PHE A 167 -0.90 -14.74 -2.34
N ARG A 168 -1.56 -15.74 -1.74
CA ARG A 168 -1.58 -15.90 -0.27
C ARG A 168 -0.19 -16.10 0.32
N ARG A 169 0.67 -16.88 -0.33
CA ARG A 169 2.07 -17.07 0.10
C ARG A 169 2.87 -15.78 0.01
N TRP A 170 2.72 -15.03 -1.07
CA TRP A 170 3.33 -13.71 -1.21
C TRP A 170 2.82 -12.78 -0.10
N ALA A 171 1.51 -12.70 0.14
CA ALA A 171 0.93 -11.83 1.15
C ALA A 171 1.43 -12.19 2.56
N GLN A 172 1.51 -13.49 2.89
CA GLN A 172 2.08 -13.98 4.15
C GLN A 172 3.54 -13.58 4.37
N ARG A 173 4.28 -13.24 3.31
CA ARG A 173 5.71 -12.93 3.38
C ARG A 173 6.03 -11.44 3.25
N HIS A 174 5.18 -10.69 2.56
CA HIS A 174 5.45 -9.30 2.18
C HIS A 174 4.46 -8.30 2.78
N VAL A 175 3.25 -8.70 3.19
CA VAL A 175 2.25 -7.73 3.66
C VAL A 175 2.40 -7.49 5.15
N ALA A 176 2.77 -6.26 5.51
CA ALA A 176 2.67 -5.75 6.87
C ALA A 176 1.28 -5.12 7.07
N LYS A 177 0.56 -5.57 8.10
CA LYS A 177 -0.75 -5.01 8.45
C LYS A 177 -0.56 -3.78 9.33
N PHE A 178 -1.50 -2.84 9.27
CA PHE A 178 -1.41 -1.63 10.09
C PHE A 178 -2.74 -1.28 10.71
N ASP A 179 -2.71 -0.49 11.77
CA ASP A 179 -3.91 0.10 12.34
C ASP A 179 -3.65 1.42 13.06
N PHE A 180 -4.74 2.15 13.29
CA PHE A 180 -4.79 3.35 14.11
C PHE A 180 -5.76 3.12 15.28
N THR A 181 -5.48 3.68 16.45
CA THR A 181 -6.44 3.57 17.58
C THR A 181 -7.78 4.27 17.30
N HIS A 182 -7.79 5.27 16.42
CA HIS A 182 -8.96 5.96 15.90
C HIS A 182 -8.60 6.69 14.59
N ALA A 183 -9.61 7.16 13.85
CA ALA A 183 -9.40 7.96 12.65
C ALA A 183 -8.76 9.31 13.00
N TRP A 184 -7.86 9.81 12.16
CA TRP A 184 -7.39 11.19 12.29
C TRP A 184 -8.47 12.18 11.88
N THR A 185 -8.73 13.15 12.74
CA THR A 185 -9.43 14.42 12.47
C THR A 185 -8.64 15.56 13.12
N GLU A 186 -8.86 16.81 12.71
CA GLU A 186 -8.09 17.95 13.27
C GLU A 186 -8.37 18.20 14.76
N ASP A 187 -9.55 17.78 15.25
CA ASP A 187 -10.04 18.06 16.61
C ASP A 187 -9.67 17.00 17.66
N VAL A 188 -8.94 15.96 17.28
CA VAL A 188 -8.58 14.84 18.18
C VAL A 188 -7.08 14.70 18.34
N VAL A 189 -6.67 14.12 19.46
CA VAL A 189 -5.26 13.74 19.69
C VAL A 189 -4.79 12.79 18.58
N ALA A 190 -3.52 12.87 18.19
CA ALA A 190 -3.00 11.97 17.16
C ALA A 190 -3.18 10.49 17.56
N PRO A 191 -3.69 9.63 16.66
CA PRO A 191 -3.86 8.22 16.96
C PRO A 191 -2.50 7.53 17.09
N GLN A 192 -2.46 6.50 17.92
CA GLN A 192 -1.31 5.61 17.94
C GLN A 192 -1.35 4.73 16.70
N VAL A 193 -0.18 4.51 16.12
CA VAL A 193 0.01 3.72 14.91
C VAL A 193 0.63 2.38 15.27
N THR A 194 0.03 1.30 14.79
CA THR A 194 0.59 -0.04 14.85
C THR A 194 0.89 -0.52 13.44
N ILE A 195 2.09 -1.08 13.23
CA ILE A 195 2.46 -1.82 12.02
C ILE A 195 2.95 -3.19 12.49
N THR A 196 2.33 -4.24 11.97
CA THR A 196 2.58 -5.65 12.29
C THR A 196 3.18 -6.32 11.06
N ASP A 197 4.48 -6.60 11.13
CA ASP A 197 5.20 -7.30 10.08
C ASP A 197 4.73 -8.76 9.96
N PRO A 198 4.87 -9.37 8.77
CA PRO A 198 4.63 -10.79 8.62
C PRO A 198 5.57 -11.61 9.50
N PRO A 199 5.13 -12.79 9.98
CA PRO A 199 5.98 -13.64 10.81
C PRO A 199 7.25 -14.05 10.05
N PRO A 200 8.39 -14.20 10.76
CA PRO A 200 9.66 -14.56 10.14
C PRO A 200 9.64 -15.99 9.55
N LEU A 201 8.71 -16.83 10.00
CA LEU A 201 8.52 -18.19 9.55
C LEU A 201 7.23 -18.31 8.75
N ALA A 202 7.30 -19.06 7.65
CA ALA A 202 6.12 -19.36 6.84
C ALA A 202 5.11 -20.19 7.65
N ILE A 203 3.86 -19.73 7.69
CA ILE A 203 2.75 -20.49 8.28
C ILE A 203 2.27 -21.50 7.24
N CYS A 204 3.02 -22.59 7.10
CA CYS A 204 2.69 -23.71 6.23
C CYS A 204 3.11 -25.04 6.88
N SER A 205 2.67 -26.15 6.30
CA SER A 205 3.20 -27.45 6.66
C SER A 205 4.71 -27.48 6.38
N GLN A 206 5.50 -27.78 7.40
CA GLN A 206 6.97 -27.82 7.31
C GLN A 206 7.47 -29.19 7.74
N ALA A 207 8.52 -29.68 7.06
CA ALA A 207 9.25 -30.86 7.46
C ALA A 207 10.69 -30.47 7.79
N THR A 208 11.14 -30.80 9.00
CA THR A 208 12.51 -30.56 9.46
C THR A 208 13.23 -31.89 9.63
N ARG A 209 14.55 -31.89 9.45
CA ARG A 209 15.37 -33.08 9.72
C ARG A 209 15.57 -33.20 11.22
N ALA A 210 15.24 -34.35 11.79
CA ALA A 210 15.40 -34.65 13.20
C ALA A 210 16.20 -35.95 13.33
N GLY A 211 17.53 -35.83 13.48
CA GLY A 211 18.44 -36.98 13.45
C GLY A 211 18.44 -37.70 12.08
N ASP A 212 18.11 -39.00 12.09
CA ASP A 212 17.90 -39.86 10.93
C ASP A 212 16.46 -39.79 10.37
N GLY A 213 15.54 -39.15 11.08
CA GLY A 213 14.12 -39.02 10.73
C GLY A 213 13.68 -37.64 10.23
N ARG A 214 12.37 -37.49 10.03
CA ARG A 214 11.68 -36.23 9.69
C ARG A 214 10.67 -35.88 10.78
N ALA A 215 10.71 -34.64 11.26
CA ALA A 215 9.65 -34.06 12.08
C ALA A 215 8.74 -33.20 11.19
N TRP A 216 7.43 -33.27 11.41
CA TRP A 216 6.43 -32.50 10.67
C TRP A 216 5.74 -31.49 11.58
N HIS A 217 5.68 -30.23 11.15
CA HIS A 217 4.94 -29.17 11.79
C HIS A 217 3.72 -28.81 10.93
N LEU A 218 2.52 -28.93 11.49
CA LEU A 218 1.26 -28.65 10.81
C LEU A 218 0.54 -27.50 11.53
N PRO A 219 0.31 -26.35 10.88
CA PRO A 219 -0.49 -25.29 11.48
C PRO A 219 -1.92 -25.75 11.72
N LYS A 220 -2.54 -25.34 12.84
CA LYS A 220 -3.99 -25.52 13.03
C LYS A 220 -4.73 -24.60 12.04
N GLY A 221 -5.66 -25.17 11.29
CA GLY A 221 -6.52 -24.46 10.33
C GLY A 221 -7.57 -23.60 11.00
#